data_AF-A0A4S3ZYT4-F1
#
_entry.id   AF-A0A4S3ZYT4-F1
#
_cell.length_a   1.000
_cell.length_b   1.000
_cell.length_c   1.000
_cell.angle_alpha   90.00
_cell.angle_beta   90.00
_cell.angle_gamma   90.00
#
_symmetry.space_group_name_H-M   'P 1'
#
loop_
_entity.id
_entity.type
_entity.pdbx_description
1 polymer ?
#
loop_
_entity_poly.entity_id
_entity_poly.type
_entity_poly.pdbx_seq_one_letter_code
_entity_poly.pdbx_strand_id
1 'polypeptide(L)' 'MGKNKYNKYNVLVINRLSQKYGFTGYYIRQCLRGDRKNLTADQLRKEYNNLSKAITKLLEES' A
#
# COMPACT_ATOMS: atom_id res chain seq x y z
N MET A 1 11.32 -18.72 16.82
CA MET A 1 10.16 -18.18 16.09
C MET A 1 10.46 -16.74 15.70
N GLY A 2 10.78 -16.49 14.43
CA GLY A 2 11.07 -15.13 13.96
C GLY A 2 9.83 -14.25 14.11
N LYS A 3 9.98 -13.05 14.68
CA LYS A 3 8.90 -12.07 14.77
C LYS A 3 8.42 -11.79 13.34
N ASN A 4 7.26 -12.34 12.96
CA ASN A 4 6.59 -11.95 11.72
C ASN A 4 6.39 -10.44 11.81
N LYS A 5 7.23 -9.70 11.08
CA LYS A 5 7.12 -8.26 10.94
C LYS A 5 5.86 -8.06 10.12
N TYR A 6 4.70 -8.01 10.80
CA TYR A 6 3.46 -7.66 10.16
C TYR A 6 3.67 -6.25 9.61
N ASN A 7 3.93 -6.15 8.31
CA ASN A 7 3.98 -4.87 7.62
C ASN A 7 2.58 -4.27 7.78
N LYS A 8 2.44 -3.39 8.77
CA LYS A 8 1.22 -2.62 9.00
C LYS A 8 1.16 -1.58 7.90
N TYR A 9 0.64 -2.00 6.75
CA TYR A 9 0.30 -1.08 5.68
C TYR A 9 -0.80 -0.12 6.16
N ASN A 10 -0.75 1.13 5.69
CA ASN A 10 -1.75 2.12 6.03
C ASN A 10 -3.11 1.70 5.44
N VAL A 11 -4.07 1.41 6.32
CA VAL A 11 -5.39 0.90 5.94
C VAL A 11 -6.17 1.92 5.11
N LEU A 12 -6.01 3.22 5.40
CA LEU A 12 -6.67 4.29 4.64
C LEU A 12 -6.17 4.32 3.19
N VAL A 13 -4.85 4.18 3.00
CA VAL A 13 -4.26 4.13 1.66
C VAL A 13 -4.71 2.88 0.91
N ILE A 14 -4.76 1.71 1.57
CA ILE A 14 -5.27 0.48 0.94
C ILE A 14 -6.73 0.63 0.54
N ASN A 15 -7.58 1.19 1.40
CA ASN A 15 -8.99 1.40 1.10
C ASN A 15 -9.17 2.37 -0.08
N ARG A 16 -8.38 3.45 -0.13
CA ARG A 16 -8.40 4.40 -1.25
C ARG A 16 -7.98 3.75 -2.56
N LEU A 17 -6.91 2.94 -2.55
CA LEU A 17 -6.46 2.21 -3.73
C LEU A 17 -7.48 1.14 -4.16
N SER A 18 -8.13 0.49 -3.20
CA SER A 18 -9.20 -0.49 -3.46
C SER A 18 -10.37 0.16 -4.18
N GLN A 19 -10.83 1.31 -3.70
CA GLN A 19 -11.89 2.07 -4.35
C GLN A 19 -11.49 2.60 -5.74
N LYS A 20 -10.25 3.09 -5.89
CA LYS A 20 -9.78 3.68 -7.14
C LYS A 20 -9.62 2.65 -8.26
N TYR A 21 -9.06 1.48 -7.94
CA TYR A 21 -8.72 0.46 -8.93
C TYR A 21 -9.73 -0.69 -9.00
N GLY A 22 -10.71 -0.75 -8.10
CA GLY A 22 -11.69 -1.84 -8.02
C GLY A 22 -11.11 -3.16 -7.52
N PHE A 23 -9.90 -3.16 -6.95
CA PHE A 23 -9.26 -4.37 -6.42
C PHE A 23 -9.60 -4.59 -4.96
N THR A 24 -9.54 -5.86 -4.52
CA THR A 24 -9.68 -6.18 -3.09
C THR A 24 -8.46 -5.69 -2.31
N GLY A 25 -8.68 -5.30 -1.05
CA GLY A 25 -7.58 -4.94 -0.15
C GLY A 25 -6.56 -6.08 0.05
N TYR A 26 -6.98 -7.34 -0.14
CA TYR A 26 -6.09 -8.50 -0.13
C TYR A 26 -5.15 -8.51 -1.34
N TYR A 27 -5.68 -8.31 -2.56
CA TYR A 27 -4.87 -8.25 -3.77
C TYR A 27 -3.85 -7.10 -3.70
N ILE A 28 -4.28 -5.93 -3.24
CA ILE A 28 -3.38 -4.78 -3.06
C ILE A 28 -2.24 -5.13 -2.11
N ARG A 29 -2.53 -5.79 -0.98
CA ARG A 29 -1.48 -6.23 -0.05
C ARG A 29 -0.52 -7.26 -0.68
N GLN A 30 -1.00 -8.16 -1.54
CA GLN A 30 -0.11 -9.07 -2.29
C GLN A 30 0.83 -8.28 -3.23
N CYS A 31 0.30 -7.28 -3.94
CA CYS A 31 1.10 -6.39 -4.79
C CYS A 31 2.14 -5.61 -3.97
N LEU A 32 1.75 -5.08 -2.80
CA LEU A 32 2.64 -4.33 -1.91
C LEU A 32 3.72 -5.20 -1.27
N ARG A 33 3.44 -6.48 -1.02
CA ARG A 33 4.40 -7.44 -0.46
C ARG A 33 5.47 -7.86 -1.46
N GLY A 34 5.17 -7.80 -2.75
CA GLY A 34 6.04 -8.30 -3.80
C GLY A 34 5.68 -9.69 -4.33
N ASP A 35 4.58 -10.27 -3.85
CA ASP A 35 4.09 -11.58 -4.30
C ASP A 35 3.63 -11.55 -5.78
N ARG A 36 3.30 -10.36 -6.30
CA ARG A 36 2.87 -10.14 -7.69
C ARG A 36 3.85 -9.21 -8.40
N LYS A 37 4.29 -9.61 -9.60
CA LYS A 37 5.20 -8.88 -10.49
C LYS A 37 4.55 -8.58 -11.85
N ASN A 38 3.41 -7.88 -11.81
CA ASN A 38 2.73 -7.40 -13.01
C ASN A 38 2.74 -5.86 -13.02
N LEU A 39 2.48 -5.27 -14.19
CA LEU A 39 2.47 -3.81 -14.38
C LEU A 39 1.56 -3.10 -13.37
N THR A 40 0.40 -3.69 -13.07
CA THR A 40 -0.56 -3.16 -12.10
C THR A 40 -0.02 -3.18 -10.66
N ALA A 41 0.70 -4.23 -10.26
CA ALA A 41 1.32 -4.29 -8.93
C ALA A 41 2.39 -3.21 -8.76
N ASP A 42 3.17 -2.94 -9.80
CA ASP A 42 4.18 -1.89 -9.78
C ASP A 42 3.54 -0.50 -9.69
N GLN A 43 2.46 -0.26 -10.44
CA GLN A 43 1.65 0.96 -10.32
C GLN A 43 1.08 1.13 -8.91
N LEU A 44 0.45 0.09 -8.35
CA LEU A 44 -0.10 0.11 -7.00
C LEU A 44 0.97 0.38 -5.94
N ARG A 45 2.18 -0.20 -6.08
CA ARG A 45 3.29 0.02 -5.15
C ARG A 45 3.80 1.46 -5.22
N LYS A 46 3.96 2.00 -6.43
CA LYS A 46 4.38 3.39 -6.64
C LYS A 46 3.37 4.36 -6.02
N GLU A 47 2.08 4.14 -6.27
CA GLU A 47 1.03 5.01 -5.76
C GLU A 47 0.87 4.91 -4.25
N TYR A 48 0.91 3.70 -3.68
CA TYR A 48 0.91 3.50 -2.24
C TYR A 48 2.06 4.26 -1.57
N ASN A 49 3.27 4.16 -2.11
CA ASN A 49 4.44 4.86 -1.57
C ASN A 49 4.28 6.38 -1.64
N ASN A 50 3.73 6.91 -2.74
CA ASN A 50 3.48 8.35 -2.88
C ASN A 50 2.44 8.84 -1.86
N LEU A 51 1.32 8.14 -1.72
CA LEU A 51 0.28 8.47 -0.75
C LEU A 51 0.79 8.36 0.69
N SER A 52 1.55 7.31 1.01
CA SER A 52 2.15 7.14 2.32
C SER A 52 3.11 8.27 2.65
N LYS A 53 3.96 8.69 1.70
CA LYS A 53 4.87 9.84 1.87
C LYS A 53 4.10 11.14 2.07
N ALA A 54 3.03 11.37 1.31
CA ALA A 54 2.21 12.57 1.46
C ALA A 54 1.55 12.64 2.84
N ILE A 55 1.05 11.51 3.35
CA ILE A 55 0.48 11.42 4.70
C ILE A 55 1.55 11.70 5.76
N THR A 56 2.73 11.06 5.65
CA THR A 56 3.83 11.31 6.59
C THR A 56 4.25 12.76 6.59
N LYS A 57 4.39 13.38 5.42
CA LYS A 57 4.74 14.79 5.29
C LYS A 57 3.70 15.71 5.95
N LEU A 58 2.41 15.46 5.71
CA LEU A 58 1.33 16.22 6.35
C LEU A 58 1.38 16.10 7.88
N LEU A 59 1.67 14.91 8.41
CA LEU A 59 1.79 14.67 9.85
C LEU A 59 3.03 15.32 10.47
N GLU A 60 4.12 15.45 9.72
CA GLU A 60 5.35 16.13 10.17
C GLU A 60 5.24 17.66 10.11
N GLU A 61 4.40 18.19 9.22
CA GLU A 61 4.13 19.63 9.08
C GLU A 61 3.05 20.14 10.07
N SER A 62 2.41 19.26 10.83
CA SER A 62 1.36 19.56 11.84
C SER A 62 1.93 19.66 13.25
#